data_AF-A0A955NUV5-F1
#
_entry.id   AF-A0A955NUV5-F1
#
_cell.length_a   1.000
_cell.length_b   1.000
_cell.length_c   1.000
_cell.angle_alpha   90.00
_cell.angle_beta   90.00
_cell.angle_gamma   90.00
#
_symmetry.space_group_name_H-M   'P 1'
#
loop_
_entity.id
_entity.type
_entity.pdbx_description
1 polymer ?
#
loop_
_entity_poly.entity_id
_entity_poly.type
_entity_poly.pdbx_seq_one_letter_code
_entity_poly.pdbx_strand_id
1 'polypeptide(L)'
;MTNPGKIVLMAIFNFLLFFILTQLIGGSALNGEIVDGHSFVWEHRVRTEVNQFVYYFTYVHGISVILTQFLAVVTGAYMGRNFKFYEVEGPESSKSEESFKMNH
;
A
#
# COMPACT_ATOMS: atom_id res chain seq x y z
N MET A 1 -19.10 -9.98 -3.27
CA MET A 1 -18.39 -8.73 -3.60
C MET A 1 -17.42 -8.41 -2.47
N THR A 2 -16.12 -8.38 -2.74
CA THR A 2 -15.08 -8.10 -1.74
C THR A 2 -15.08 -6.61 -1.41
N ASN A 3 -15.12 -6.25 -0.13
CA ASN A 3 -15.10 -4.84 0.29
C ASN A 3 -13.71 -4.24 -0.04
N PRO A 4 -13.64 -3.14 -0.80
CA PRO A 4 -12.37 -2.58 -1.27
C PRO A 4 -11.47 -2.09 -0.13
N GLY A 5 -12.04 -1.69 1.02
CA GLY A 5 -11.27 -1.39 2.22
C GLY A 5 -10.50 -2.60 2.78
N LYS A 6 -11.01 -3.83 2.59
CA LYS A 6 -10.29 -5.05 2.98
C LYS A 6 -9.04 -5.28 2.15
N ILE A 7 -9.05 -4.88 0.87
CA ILE A 7 -7.89 -5.01 -0.03
C ILE A 7 -6.76 -4.10 0.43
N VAL A 8 -7.09 -2.83 0.75
CA VAL A 8 -6.12 -1.87 1.29
C VAL A 8 -5.56 -2.37 2.62
N LEU A 9 -6.42 -2.84 3.54
CA LEU A 9 -5.98 -3.39 4.83
C LEU A 9 -5.06 -4.61 4.67
N MET A 10 -5.38 -5.52 3.74
CA MET A 10 -4.55 -6.69 3.45
C MET A 10 -3.18 -6.29 2.88
N ALA A 11 -3.11 -5.27 2.03
CA ALA A 11 -1.84 -4.76 1.52
C ALA A 11 -0.96 -4.16 2.62
N ILE A 12 -1.56 -3.43 3.58
CA ILE A 12 -0.84 -2.88 4.75
C ILE A 12 -0.24 -4.03 5.57
N PHE A 13 -1.03 -5.04 5.93
CA PHE A 13 -0.52 -6.17 6.72
C PHE A 13 0.53 -6.99 5.97
N ASN A 14 0.35 -7.22 4.67
CA ASN A 14 1.34 -7.94 3.87
C ASN A 14 2.68 -7.20 3.84
N PHE A 15 2.65 -5.88 3.68
CA PHE A 15 3.85 -5.04 3.73
C PHE A 15 4.51 -5.04 5.11
N LEU A 16 3.73 -4.88 6.19
CA LEU A 16 4.28 -4.88 7.55
C LEU A 16 4.93 -6.22 7.90
N LEU A 17 4.31 -7.34 7.50
CA LEU A 17 4.87 -8.66 7.73
C LEU A 17 6.18 -8.83 6.98
N PHE A 18 6.23 -8.43 5.72
CA PHE A 18 7.46 -8.46 4.93
C PHE A 18 8.55 -7.57 5.55
N PHE A 19 8.21 -6.33 5.93
CA PHE A 19 9.15 -5.40 6.54
C PHE A 19 9.77 -5.94 7.83
N ILE A 20 8.95 -6.50 8.73
CA ILE A 20 9.45 -7.11 9.97
C ILE A 20 10.38 -8.29 9.66
N LEU A 21 9.99 -9.16 8.72
CA LEU A 21 10.80 -10.30 8.32
C LEU A 21 12.15 -9.88 7.74
N THR A 22 12.19 -8.86 6.87
CA THR A 22 13.46 -8.40 6.29
C THR A 22 14.37 -7.78 7.35
N GLN A 23 13.83 -7.06 8.34
CA GLN A 23 14.63 -6.55 9.46
C GLN A 23 15.20 -7.66 10.34
N LEU A 24 14.43 -8.73 10.59
CA LEU A 24 14.88 -9.88 11.39
C LEU A 24 15.94 -10.73 10.67
N ILE A 25 15.80 -10.90 9.36
CA ILE A 25 16.73 -11.68 8.53
C ILE A 25 17.99 -10.86 8.23
N GLY A 26 17.92 -9.53 8.27
CA GLY A 26 19.01 -8.64 7.90
C GLY A 26 19.05 -8.34 6.39
N GLY A 27 17.89 -8.38 5.73
CA GLY A 27 17.71 -7.96 4.35
C GLY A 27 16.60 -8.66 3.60
N SER A 28 16.50 -8.32 2.31
CA SER A 28 15.57 -8.93 1.36
C SER A 28 16.31 -9.54 0.17
N ALA A 29 15.80 -10.65 -0.35
CA ALA A 29 16.25 -11.21 -1.62
C ALA A 29 15.80 -10.39 -2.84
N LEU A 30 14.90 -9.40 -2.71
CA LEU A 30 14.57 -8.48 -3.81
C LEU A 30 15.79 -7.69 -4.30
N ASN A 31 16.68 -7.35 -3.36
CA ASN A 31 17.98 -6.74 -3.65
C ASN A 31 19.12 -7.77 -3.48
N GLY A 32 18.76 -9.05 -3.39
CA GLY A 32 19.61 -10.19 -3.11
C GLY A 32 20.46 -10.60 -4.30
N GLU A 33 21.40 -11.50 -4.03
CA GLU A 33 22.15 -12.21 -5.07
C GLU A 33 22.43 -13.65 -4.66
N ILE A 34 22.63 -14.51 -5.65
CA ILE A 34 23.15 -15.87 -5.46
C ILE A 34 24.50 -15.92 -6.17
N VAL A 35 25.56 -16.20 -5.43
CA VAL A 35 26.94 -16.25 -5.94
C VAL A 35 27.59 -17.52 -5.43
N ASP A 36 28.17 -18.31 -6.34
CA ASP A 36 28.87 -19.57 -6.03
C ASP A 36 28.05 -20.56 -5.19
N GLY A 37 26.72 -20.57 -5.36
CA GLY A 37 25.80 -21.42 -4.59
C GLY A 37 25.40 -20.88 -3.22
N HIS A 38 25.97 -19.75 -2.80
CA HIS A 38 25.60 -19.05 -1.57
C HIS A 38 24.54 -18.00 -1.86
N SER A 39 23.53 -17.91 -0.98
CA SER A 39 22.42 -16.98 -1.13
C SER A 39 22.59 -15.81 -0.17
N PHE A 40 22.53 -14.58 -0.67
CA PHE A 40 22.73 -13.37 0.11
C PHE A 40 21.55 -12.44 0.00
N VAL A 41 21.06 -11.95 1.12
CA VAL A 41 20.08 -10.86 1.17
C VAL A 41 20.77 -9.55 1.52
N TRP A 42 20.18 -8.44 1.08
CA TRP A 42 20.73 -7.12 1.34
C TRP A 42 19.76 -6.24 2.12
N GLU A 43 20.30 -5.56 3.12
CA GLU A 43 19.67 -4.44 3.83
C GLU A 43 20.60 -3.25 3.74
N HIS A 44 20.25 -2.26 2.92
CA HIS A 44 21.09 -1.10 2.65
C HIS A 44 22.52 -1.48 2.20
N ARG A 45 23.49 -1.48 3.12
CA ARG A 45 24.91 -1.83 2.87
C ARG A 45 25.35 -3.11 3.58
N VAL A 46 24.44 -3.75 4.32
CA VAL A 46 24.69 -5.00 5.03
C VAL A 46 24.27 -6.15 4.13
N ARG A 47 25.20 -7.09 3.95
CA ARG A 47 25.00 -8.34 3.21
C ARG A 47 24.91 -9.46 4.22
N THR A 48 23.82 -10.21 4.20
CA THR A 48 23.59 -11.32 5.12
C THR A 48 23.48 -12.61 4.32
N GLU A 49 24.34 -13.57 4.62
CA GLU A 49 24.23 -14.92 4.04
C GLU A 49 23.07 -15.67 4.68
N VAL A 50 22.25 -16.29 3.84
CA VAL A 50 21.09 -17.07 4.25
C VAL A 50 21.07 -18.40 3.50
N ASN A 51 20.31 -19.36 4.01
CA ASN A 51 20.05 -20.55 3.22
C ASN A 51 19.15 -20.23 2.01
N GLN A 52 19.19 -21.11 1.02
CA GLN A 52 18.48 -20.92 -0.25
C GLN A 52 16.95 -20.88 -0.08
N PHE A 53 16.40 -21.57 0.92
CA PHE A 53 14.97 -21.53 1.21
C PHE A 53 14.52 -20.14 1.69
N VAL A 54 15.25 -19.53 2.62
CA VAL A 54 14.98 -18.17 3.13
C VAL A 54 15.11 -17.15 2.00
N TYR A 55 16.11 -17.30 1.14
CA TYR A 55 16.27 -16.44 -0.04
C TYR A 55 15.02 -16.47 -0.94
N TYR A 56 14.58 -17.65 -1.39
CA TYR A 56 13.41 -17.74 -2.26
C TYR A 56 12.13 -17.32 -1.55
N PHE A 57 11.97 -17.65 -0.27
CA PHE A 57 10.82 -17.22 0.51
C PHE A 57 10.72 -15.69 0.55
N THR A 58 11.81 -15.00 0.91
CA THR A 58 11.82 -13.53 0.97
C THR A 58 11.69 -12.89 -0.40
N TYR A 59 12.21 -13.52 -1.47
CA TYR A 59 12.02 -13.05 -2.84
C TYR A 59 10.55 -13.09 -3.25
N VAL A 60 9.90 -14.26 -3.07
CA VAL A 60 8.47 -14.45 -3.41
C VAL A 60 7.58 -13.55 -2.56
N HIS A 61 7.86 -13.42 -1.26
CA HIS A 61 7.13 -12.51 -0.39
C HIS A 61 7.29 -11.05 -0.84
N GLY A 62 8.50 -10.64 -1.23
CA GLY A 62 8.75 -9.32 -1.79
C GLY A 62 7.94 -9.03 -3.05
N ILE A 63 7.90 -9.97 -4.00
CA ILE A 63 7.06 -9.86 -5.22
C ILE A 63 5.58 -9.76 -4.84
N SER A 64 5.10 -10.56 -3.88
CA SER A 64 3.74 -10.47 -3.36
C SER A 64 3.42 -9.08 -2.80
N VAL A 65 4.34 -8.46 -2.06
CA VAL A 65 4.18 -7.09 -1.57
C VAL A 65 4.02 -6.10 -2.70
N ILE A 66 4.88 -6.16 -3.73
CA ILE A 66 4.78 -5.26 -4.89
C ILE A 66 3.40 -5.37 -5.56
N LEU A 67 2.94 -6.60 -5.80
CA LEU A 67 1.65 -6.85 -6.44
C LEU A 67 0.47 -6.37 -5.58
N THR A 68 0.49 -6.67 -4.29
CA THR A 68 -0.59 -6.26 -3.37
C THR A 68 -0.64 -4.74 -3.19
N GLN A 69 0.50 -4.05 -3.19
CA GLN A 69 0.54 -2.60 -3.17
C GLN A 69 -0.02 -1.98 -4.45
N PHE A 70 0.31 -2.53 -5.61
CA PHE A 70 -0.27 -2.08 -6.87
C PHE A 70 -1.80 -2.22 -6.88
N LEU A 71 -2.31 -3.37 -6.41
CA LEU A 71 -3.76 -3.59 -6.28
C LEU A 71 -4.40 -2.61 -5.30
N ALA A 72 -3.75 -2.30 -4.17
CA ALA A 72 -4.24 -1.34 -3.20
C ALA A 72 -4.32 0.07 -3.78
N VAL A 73 -3.31 0.51 -4.52
CA VAL A 73 -3.31 1.82 -5.21
C VAL A 73 -4.43 1.91 -6.24
N VAL A 74 -4.59 0.90 -7.09
CA VAL A 74 -5.67 0.85 -8.09
C VAL A 74 -7.05 0.89 -7.41
N THR A 75 -7.23 0.12 -6.34
CA THR A 75 -8.47 0.07 -5.56
C THR A 75 -8.77 1.41 -4.90
N GLY A 76 -7.76 2.02 -4.25
CA GLY A 76 -7.87 3.32 -3.63
C GLY A 76 -8.21 4.42 -4.63
N ALA A 77 -7.57 4.42 -5.81
CA ALA A 77 -7.86 5.37 -6.88
C ALA A 77 -9.29 5.20 -7.42
N TYR A 78 -9.76 3.96 -7.56
CA TYR A 78 -11.15 3.67 -7.95
C TYR A 78 -12.15 4.18 -6.91
N MET A 79 -11.89 3.96 -5.61
CA MET A 79 -12.72 4.48 -4.53
C MET A 79 -12.72 6.02 -4.49
N GLY A 80 -11.55 6.65 -4.62
CA GLY A 80 -11.41 8.11 -4.59
C GLY A 80 -12.12 8.83 -5.74
N ARG A 81 -12.22 8.19 -6.93
CA ARG A 81 -13.03 8.70 -8.04
C ARG A 81 -14.52 8.74 -7.74
N ASN A 82 -15.01 7.83 -6.90
CA ASN A 82 -16.40 7.78 -6.46
C ASN A 82 -16.70 8.68 -5.24
N PHE A 83 -15.68 9.37 -4.69
CA PHE A 83 -15.80 10.26 -3.53
C PHE A 83 -15.90 11.76 -3.91
N LYS A 84 -15.91 12.09 -5.21
CA LYS A 84 -16.39 13.42 -5.64
C LYS A 84 -17.91 13.48 -5.42
N PHE A 85 -18.41 14.56 -4.83
CA PHE A 85 -19.79 14.85 -4.39
C PHE A 85 -20.19 14.50 -2.93
N TYR A 86 -19.28 14.68 -1.98
CA TYR A 86 -19.67 15.44 -0.78
C TYR A 86 -19.08 16.84 -0.95
N GLU A 87 -19.57 17.53 -1.98
CA GLU A 87 -19.45 18.98 -2.04
C GLU A 87 -20.23 19.48 -0.83
N VAL A 88 -19.54 20.19 0.05
CA VAL A 88 -20.15 20.85 1.20
C VAL A 88 -21.12 21.87 0.62
N GLU A 89 -22.39 21.49 0.46
CA GLU A 89 -23.48 22.45 0.36
C GLU A 89 -23.57 23.13 1.73
N GLY A 90 -22.70 24.14 1.90
CA GLY A 90 -22.77 25.04 3.04
C GLY A 90 -24.12 25.75 3.04
N PRO A 91 -24.71 26.02 4.22
CA PRO A 91 -26.07 26.55 4.37
C PRO A 91 -26.25 28.03 3.94
N GLU A 92 -25.45 28.51 2.98
CA GLU A 92 -25.36 29.94 2.66
C GLU A 92 -26.22 30.36 1.46
N SER A 93 -26.68 29.43 0.62
CA SER A 93 -27.50 29.76 -0.56
C SER A 93 -28.97 30.06 -0.26
N SER A 94 -29.48 29.76 0.94
CA SER A 94 -30.88 30.03 1.31
C SER A 94 -31.12 31.46 1.82
N LYS A 95 -30.09 32.15 2.33
CA LYS A 95 -30.23 33.50 2.92
C LYS A 95 -30.22 34.63 1.88
N SER A 96 -29.59 34.42 0.71
CA SER A 96 -29.58 35.42 -0.37
C SER A 96 -30.92 35.49 -1.12
N GLU A 97 -31.70 34.40 -1.16
CA GLU A 97 -33.01 34.40 -1.82
C GLU A 97 -34.13 34.98 -0.93
N GLU A 98 -34.09 34.75 0.39
CA GLU A 98 -35.06 35.35 1.32
C GLU A 98 -34.89 36.86 1.47
N SER A 99 -33.64 37.36 1.46
CA SER A 99 -33.36 38.80 1.50
C SER A 99 -33.73 39.53 0.21
N PHE A 100 -33.75 38.83 -0.94
CA PHE A 100 -34.24 39.38 -2.20
C PHE A 100 -35.78 39.42 -2.28
N LYS A 101 -36.47 38.42 -1.72
CA LYS A 101 -37.94 38.35 -1.72
C LYS A 101 -38.64 39.29 -0.72
N MET A 102 -37.92 39.84 0.27
CA MET A 102 -38.49 40.82 1.21
C MET A 102 -38.36 42.29 0.76
N ASN A 103 -37.66 42.57 -0.34
CA ASN A 103 -37.39 43.94 -0.81
C ASN A 103 -38.09 44.28 -2.14
N HIS A 104 -39.07 43.48 -2.58
CA HIS A 104 -39.88 43.75 -3.77
C HIS A 104 -41.37 43.51 -3.53
#